data_AF-A0A4R1R6P4-F1
#
_entry.id   AF-A0A4R1R6P4-F1
#
_cell.length_a   1.000
_cell.length_b   1.000
_cell.length_c   1.000
_cell.angle_alpha   90.00
_cell.angle_beta   90.00
_cell.angle_gamma   90.00
#
_symmetry.space_group_name_H-M   'P 1'
#
loop_
_entity.id
_entity.type
_entity.pdbx_description
1 polymer ?
#
loop_
_entity_poly.entity_id
_entity_poly.type
_entity_poly.pdbx_seq_one_letter_code
_entity_poly.pdbx_strand_id
1 'polypeptide(L)'
;MAVLKNKTQGLYVNVSKDILLDQKLSLRDRGMLVTILSLSDNWDFNLKGFSKILPDGVDCIRSSVNELMKRGYLTGGQERTGRGRFGKNVIEVHQVPVPPQLENPITVNPFTEKSKTVPSITGTPHTEHPTQSVWN
;
A
#
# COMPACT_ATOMS: atom_id res chain seq x y z
N MET A 1 -49.57 -13.23 2.02
CA MET A 1 -48.59 -12.34 1.36
C MET A 1 -47.25 -13.06 1.33
N ALA A 2 -46.53 -13.01 0.21
CA ALA A 2 -45.19 -13.62 0.10
C ALA A 2 -44.10 -12.57 0.36
N VAL A 3 -43.00 -12.99 0.98
CA VAL A 3 -41.81 -12.15 1.23
C VAL A 3 -40.67 -12.64 0.34
N LEU A 4 -40.15 -11.77 -0.52
CA LEU A 4 -38.95 -12.05 -1.31
C LEU A 4 -37.73 -12.06 -0.37
N LYS A 5 -37.02 -13.19 -0.31
CA LYS A 5 -35.73 -13.31 0.39
C LYS A 5 -34.62 -13.49 -0.64
N ASN A 6 -33.87 -12.44 -0.94
CA ASN A 6 -32.65 -12.56 -1.73
C ASN A 6 -31.48 -12.98 -0.83
N LYS A 7 -31.02 -14.23 -0.98
CA LYS A 7 -29.92 -14.80 -0.18
C LYS A 7 -28.54 -14.40 -0.66
N THR A 8 -28.43 -13.70 -1.78
CA THR A 8 -27.15 -13.37 -2.41
C THR A 8 -26.81 -11.88 -2.38
N GLN A 9 -27.70 -11.05 -1.86
CA GLN A 9 -27.44 -9.62 -1.68
C GLN A 9 -26.24 -9.43 -0.75
N GLY A 10 -25.21 -8.72 -1.23
CA GLY A 10 -23.94 -8.51 -0.51
C GLY A 10 -22.88 -9.61 -0.71
N LEU A 11 -23.17 -10.68 -1.47
CA LEU A 11 -22.18 -11.73 -1.77
C LEU A 11 -21.30 -11.44 -2.99
N TYR A 12 -21.68 -10.46 -3.81
CA TYR A 12 -20.99 -10.16 -5.07
C TYR A 12 -20.63 -8.69 -5.16
N VAL A 13 -19.47 -8.41 -5.77
CA VAL A 13 -19.04 -7.07 -6.13
C VAL A 13 -19.02 -6.96 -7.66
N ASN A 14 -19.54 -5.86 -8.20
CA ASN A 14 -19.47 -5.55 -9.62
C ASN A 14 -18.28 -4.63 -9.86
N VAL A 15 -17.32 -5.09 -10.67
CA VAL A 15 -16.11 -4.33 -11.01
C VAL A 15 -15.91 -4.28 -12.53
N SER A 16 -15.28 -3.21 -13.02
CA SER A 16 -14.96 -3.04 -14.43
C SER A 16 -14.00 -4.14 -14.90
N LYS A 17 -14.28 -4.68 -16.09
CA LYS A 17 -13.38 -5.63 -16.77
C LYS A 17 -12.03 -5.00 -17.08
N ASP A 18 -11.95 -3.68 -17.19
CA ASP A 18 -10.71 -2.97 -17.49
C ASP A 18 -9.64 -3.21 -16.42
N ILE A 19 -10.02 -3.39 -15.16
CA ILE A 19 -9.10 -3.78 -14.07
C ILE A 19 -8.43 -5.13 -14.39
N LEU A 20 -9.18 -6.08 -14.93
CA LEU A 20 -8.70 -7.41 -15.29
C LEU A 20 -7.93 -7.43 -16.61
N LEU A 21 -8.15 -6.43 -17.47
CA LEU A 21 -7.49 -6.33 -18.76
C LEU A 21 -6.23 -5.46 -18.72
N ASP A 22 -6.08 -4.60 -17.70
CA ASP A 22 -4.94 -3.71 -17.58
C ASP A 22 -3.62 -4.45 -17.33
N GLN A 23 -2.81 -4.56 -18.38
CA GLN A 23 -1.50 -5.22 -18.37
C GLN A 23 -0.47 -4.49 -17.49
N LYS A 24 -0.78 -3.28 -17.06
CA LYS A 24 0.01 -2.52 -16.11
C LYS A 24 -0.11 -3.08 -14.69
N LEU A 25 -1.24 -3.70 -14.34
CA LEU A 25 -1.46 -4.28 -13.01
C LEU A 25 -0.99 -5.73 -12.95
N SER A 26 -0.23 -6.06 -11.90
CA SER A 26 0.05 -7.47 -11.59
C SER A 26 -1.22 -8.17 -11.07
N LEU A 27 -1.30 -9.50 -11.17
CA LEU A 27 -2.46 -10.26 -10.64
C LEU A 27 -2.74 -9.95 -9.17
N ARG A 28 -1.70 -9.74 -8.37
CA ARG A 28 -1.79 -9.33 -6.97
C ARG A 28 -2.43 -7.95 -6.83
N ASP A 29 -1.99 -6.96 -7.60
CA ASP A 29 -2.51 -5.59 -7.49
C ASP A 29 -3.98 -5.53 -7.95
N ARG A 30 -4.36 -6.35 -8.95
CA ARG A 30 -5.76 -6.55 -9.35
C ARG A 30 -6.59 -7.13 -8.22
N GLY A 31 -6.08 -8.19 -7.57
CA GLY A 31 -6.75 -8.79 -6.41
C GLY A 31 -6.91 -7.81 -5.24
N MET A 32 -5.87 -7.00 -4.98
CA MET A 32 -5.92 -5.94 -3.97
C MET A 32 -6.99 -4.89 -4.31
N LEU A 33 -7.03 -4.41 -5.55
CA LEU A 33 -8.00 -3.40 -5.99
C LEU A 33 -9.45 -3.91 -5.87
N VAL A 34 -9.71 -5.13 -6.34
CA VAL A 34 -11.04 -5.77 -6.22
C VAL A 34 -11.42 -5.99 -4.77
N THR A 35 -10.45 -6.34 -3.91
CA THR A 35 -10.68 -6.46 -2.46
C THR A 35 -11.11 -5.11 -1.89
N ILE A 36 -10.38 -4.03 -2.17
CA ILE A 36 -10.72 -2.67 -1.69
C ILE A 36 -12.14 -2.28 -2.15
N LEU A 37 -12.48 -2.52 -3.42
CA LEU A 37 -13.81 -2.24 -3.99
C LEU A 37 -14.94 -3.06 -3.37
N SER A 38 -14.63 -4.18 -2.73
CA SER A 38 -15.62 -5.04 -2.06
C SER A 38 -15.92 -4.63 -0.62
N LEU A 39 -15.11 -3.72 -0.03
CA LEU A 39 -15.29 -3.26 1.33
C LEU A 39 -16.41 -2.22 1.41
N SER A 40 -16.98 -2.04 2.61
CA SER A 40 -18.00 -1.02 2.87
C SER A 40 -17.41 0.38 2.76
N ASP A 41 -18.26 1.36 2.45
CA ASP A 41 -17.91 2.77 2.55
C ASP A 41 -17.38 3.12 3.96
N ASN A 42 -16.46 4.09 4.02
CA ASN A 42 -15.78 4.52 5.25
C ASN A 42 -14.96 3.44 5.97
N TRP A 43 -14.56 2.38 5.28
CA TRP A 43 -13.65 1.39 5.86
C TRP A 43 -12.33 2.05 6.32
N ASP A 44 -11.88 1.70 7.52
CA ASP A 44 -10.65 2.24 8.13
C ASP A 44 -9.41 1.75 7.37
N PHE A 45 -8.96 2.55 6.39
CA PHE A 45 -7.85 2.19 5.51
C PHE A 45 -6.53 2.01 6.26
N ASN A 46 -6.19 0.76 6.61
CA ASN A 46 -5.03 0.42 7.43
C ASN A 46 -4.36 -0.88 6.95
N LEU A 47 -3.05 -0.86 6.71
CA LEU A 47 -2.27 -2.03 6.28
C LEU A 47 -2.38 -3.21 7.25
N LYS A 48 -2.42 -2.95 8.56
CA LYS A 48 -2.62 -4.01 9.58
C LYS A 48 -4.03 -4.58 9.57
N GLY A 49 -5.01 -3.78 9.12
CA GLY A 49 -6.37 -4.25 8.89
C GLY A 49 -6.40 -5.23 7.72
N PHE A 50 -5.75 -4.85 6.61
CA PHE A 50 -5.61 -5.72 5.45
C PHE A 50 -4.88 -7.03 5.76
N SER A 51 -3.79 -7.02 6.53
CA SER A 51 -3.04 -8.25 6.86
C SER A 51 -3.81 -9.22 7.77
N LYS A 52 -4.98 -8.82 8.29
CA LYS A 52 -5.88 -9.72 9.04
C LYS A 52 -6.92 -10.40 8.15
N ILE A 53 -7.22 -9.82 6.99
CA ILE A 53 -8.25 -10.32 6.05
C ILE A 53 -7.65 -10.91 4.77
N LEU A 54 -6.40 -10.59 4.47
CA LEU A 54 -5.63 -11.12 3.35
C LEU A 54 -4.56 -12.09 3.85
N PRO A 55 -4.20 -13.10 3.05
CA PRO A 55 -3.09 -14.01 3.37
C PRO A 55 -1.71 -13.34 3.21
N ASP A 56 -1.66 -12.14 2.63
CA ASP A 56 -0.46 -11.40 2.33
C ASP A 56 0.13 -10.67 3.55
N GLY A 57 1.47 -10.64 3.61
CA GLY A 57 2.20 -9.85 4.61
C GLY A 57 2.06 -8.33 4.38
N VAL A 58 2.30 -7.56 5.44
CA VAL A 58 2.17 -6.09 5.44
C VAL A 58 3.01 -5.43 4.34
N ASP A 59 4.21 -5.95 4.05
CA ASP A 59 5.08 -5.39 3.01
C ASP A 59 4.54 -5.63 1.59
N CYS A 60 3.92 -6.80 1.37
CA CYS A 60 3.24 -7.13 0.11
C CYS A 60 2.06 -6.19 -0.11
N ILE A 61 1.21 -6.03 0.92
CA ILE A 61 0.06 -5.12 0.90
C ILE A 61 0.50 -3.67 0.65
N ARG A 62 1.53 -3.20 1.36
CA ARG A 62 2.07 -1.84 1.18
C ARG A 62 2.53 -1.60 -0.25
N SER A 63 3.25 -2.56 -0.82
CA SER A 63 3.74 -2.48 -2.19
C SER A 63 2.59 -2.40 -3.19
N SER A 64 1.55 -3.22 -3.03
CA SER A 64 0.34 -3.16 -3.87
C SER A 64 -0.37 -1.82 -3.76
N VAL A 65 -0.56 -1.29 -2.55
CA VAL A 65 -1.19 0.03 -2.34
C VAL A 65 -0.40 1.13 -3.03
N ASN A 66 0.93 1.14 -2.89
CA ASN A 66 1.79 2.15 -3.52
C ASN A 66 1.71 2.09 -5.05
N GLU A 67 1.67 0.88 -5.61
CA GLU A 67 1.56 0.67 -7.04
C GLU A 67 0.20 1.12 -7.59
N LEU A 68 -0.88 0.87 -6.86
CA LEU A 68 -2.22 1.34 -7.20
C LEU A 68 -2.34 2.87 -7.14
N MET A 69 -1.71 3.51 -6.14
CA MET A 69 -1.63 4.97 -6.05
C MET A 69 -0.87 5.56 -7.24
N LYS A 70 0.31 5.01 -7.55
CA LYS A 70 1.14 5.43 -8.69
C LYS A 70 0.41 5.34 -10.02
N ARG A 71 -0.48 4.35 -10.16
CA ARG A 71 -1.26 4.11 -11.39
C ARG A 71 -2.60 4.84 -11.42
N GLY A 72 -2.96 5.59 -10.36
CA GLY A 72 -4.19 6.38 -10.32
C GLY A 72 -5.45 5.60 -9.95
N TYR A 73 -5.31 4.35 -9.52
CA TYR A 73 -6.43 3.53 -9.02
C TYR A 73 -6.81 3.89 -7.58
N LEU A 74 -5.86 4.44 -6.84
CA LEU A 74 -6.09 5.04 -5.53
C LEU A 74 -5.64 6.50 -5.58
N THR A 75 -6.42 7.40 -5.00
CA THR A 75 -6.04 8.81 -4.82
C THR A 75 -6.22 9.23 -3.37
N GLY A 76 -5.66 10.37 -3.02
CA GLY A 76 -5.68 10.90 -1.66
C GLY A 76 -4.33 10.78 -0.97
N GLY A 77 -4.30 11.10 0.31
CA GLY A 77 -3.06 11.18 1.07
C GLY A 77 -3.18 12.11 2.27
N GLN A 78 -2.20 12.00 3.15
CA GLN A 78 -2.17 12.74 4.40
C GLN A 78 -2.07 14.25 4.14
N GLU A 79 -3.13 14.98 4.46
CA GLU A 79 -3.12 16.44 4.43
C GLU A 79 -2.15 16.93 5.51
N ARG A 80 -1.05 17.59 5.11
CA ARG A 80 -0.18 18.29 6.05
C ARG A 80 -0.82 19.65 6.34
N THR A 81 -1.53 19.74 7.45
CA THR A 81 -2.02 21.04 7.91
C THR A 81 -0.82 21.88 8.36
N GLY A 82 -0.77 23.17 8.01
CA GLY A 82 0.34 24.09 8.27
C GLY A 82 0.76 24.30 9.75
N ARG A 83 0.15 23.58 10.69
CA ARG A 83 0.47 23.56 12.13
C ARG A 83 1.07 22.24 12.62
N GLY A 84 1.66 21.43 11.72
CA GLY A 84 2.35 20.19 12.09
C GLY A 84 1.42 19.09 12.63
N ARG A 85 0.09 19.24 12.49
CA ARG A 85 -0.89 18.20 12.78
C ARG A 85 -1.23 17.48 11.49
N PHE A 86 -1.28 16.17 11.58
CA PHE A 86 -1.72 15.31 10.49
C PHE A 86 -3.25 15.42 10.34
N GLY A 87 -3.73 15.81 9.16
CA GLY A 87 -5.16 15.81 8.82
C GLY A 87 -5.73 14.40 8.64
N LYS A 88 -7.04 14.33 8.41
CA LYS A 88 -7.73 13.06 8.09
C LYS A 88 -7.19 12.53 6.76
N ASN A 89 -6.68 11.30 6.77
CA ASN A 89 -6.23 10.64 5.54
C ASN A 89 -7.45 10.01 4.87
N VAL A 90 -7.91 10.61 3.76
CA VAL A 90 -8.98 10.05 2.94
C VAL A 90 -8.33 9.41 1.72
N ILE A 91 -8.60 8.12 1.52
CA ILE A 91 -8.20 7.38 0.33
C ILE A 91 -9.46 7.13 -0.48
N GLU A 92 -9.41 7.47 -1.76
CA GLU A 92 -10.48 7.20 -2.72
C GLU A 92 -10.03 6.09 -3.67
N VAL A 93 -10.95 5.19 -4.00
CA VAL A 93 -10.71 4.07 -4.92
C VAL A 93 -11.46 4.31 -6.22
N HIS A 94 -10.77 4.08 -7.34
CA HIS A 94 -11.29 4.28 -8.69
C HIS A 94 -11.23 2.98 -9.47
N GLN A 95 -12.31 2.65 -10.19
CA GLN A 95 -12.29 1.51 -11.11
C GLN A 95 -11.59 1.83 -12.43
N VAL A 96 -11.56 3.10 -12.79
CA VAL A 96 -10.86 3.65 -13.96
C VAL A 96 -9.76 4.56 -13.42
N PRO A 97 -8.49 4.37 -13.82
CA PRO A 97 -7.39 5.13 -13.25
C PRO A 97 -7.53 6.61 -13.57
N VAL A 98 -7.35 7.44 -12.54
CA VAL A 98 -7.35 8.91 -12.67
C VAL A 98 -5.91 9.40 -12.85
N PRO A 99 -5.64 10.38 -13.73
CA PRO A 99 -4.31 10.96 -13.83
C PRO A 99 -3.79 11.45 -12.47
N PRO A 100 -2.50 11.25 -12.15
CA PRO A 100 -1.94 11.73 -10.89
C PRO A 100 -2.10 13.25 -10.79
N GLN A 101 -2.80 13.71 -9.76
CA GLN A 101 -3.01 15.13 -9.50
C GLN A 101 -1.66 15.76 -9.08
N LEU A 102 -1.32 16.91 -9.68
CA LEU A 102 -0.01 17.57 -9.56
C LEU A 102 0.18 18.34 -8.23
N GLU A 103 -0.82 18.32 -7.35
CA GLU A 103 -0.82 19.10 -6.12
C GLU A 103 -0.27 18.30 -4.95
N ASN A 104 0.99 18.61 -4.64
CA ASN A 104 1.82 18.15 -3.54
C ASN A 104 2.28 16.68 -3.63
N PRO A 105 3.58 16.41 -3.40
CA PRO A 105 4.07 15.05 -3.36
C PRO A 105 3.30 14.28 -2.29
N ILE A 106 2.53 13.29 -2.73
CA ILE A 106 2.00 12.22 -1.88
C ILE A 106 3.22 11.64 -1.19
N THR A 107 3.51 12.12 0.03
CA THR A 107 4.56 11.54 0.84
C THR A 107 4.02 10.19 1.23
N VAL A 108 4.41 9.15 0.50
CA VAL A 108 4.06 7.72 0.72
C VAL A 108 4.60 7.19 2.06
N ASN A 109 5.04 8.10 2.95
CA ASN A 109 5.60 7.83 4.25
C ASN A 109 4.64 8.06 5.43
N PRO A 110 3.41 7.49 5.47
CA PRO A 110 2.71 7.29 6.74
C PRO A 110 2.64 5.83 7.19
N PHE A 111 3.08 4.86 6.38
CA PHE A 111 3.03 3.44 6.74
C PHE A 111 4.28 2.93 7.48
N THR A 112 5.17 3.85 7.87
CA THR A 112 6.36 3.56 8.66
C THR A 112 5.92 3.23 10.09
N GLU A 113 5.67 1.95 10.34
CA GLU A 113 5.70 1.41 11.68
C GLU A 113 7.06 1.78 12.26
N LYS A 114 7.09 2.47 13.41
CA LYS A 114 8.34 2.79 14.11
C LYS A 114 9.04 1.47 14.41
N SER A 115 10.05 1.12 13.61
CA SER A 115 10.98 0.05 13.97
C SER A 115 11.64 0.46 15.27
N LYS A 116 11.49 -0.34 16.31
CA LYS A 116 12.31 -0.21 17.52
C LYS A 116 13.74 -0.55 17.10
N THR A 117 14.56 0.47 16.92
CA THR A 117 16.01 0.34 16.77
C THR A 117 16.57 -0.40 17.98
N VAL A 118 16.98 -1.66 17.79
CA VAL A 118 17.98 -2.28 18.65
C VAL A 118 19.31 -1.61 18.27
N PRO A 119 20.03 -0.96 19.21
CA PRO A 119 21.33 -0.37 18.88
C PRO A 119 22.32 -1.49 18.57
N SER A 120 22.73 -1.58 17.31
CA SER A 120 23.88 -2.40 16.91
C SER A 120 25.14 -1.68 17.36
N ILE A 121 25.77 -2.25 18.38
CA ILE A 121 27.08 -1.89 18.90
C ILE A 121 28.11 -1.80 17.77
N THR A 122 28.72 -0.62 17.64
CA THR A 122 29.88 -0.31 16.80
C THR A 122 31.10 -1.09 17.28
N GLY A 123 31.66 -1.94 16.42
CA GLY A 123 33.01 -2.50 16.53
C GLY A 123 33.80 -2.12 15.29
N THR A 124 34.95 -1.49 15.51
CA THR A 124 35.88 -0.84 14.58
C THR A 124 36.42 -1.72 13.43
N PRO A 125 36.81 -1.14 12.28
CA PRO A 125 37.54 -1.87 11.24
C PRO A 125 39.01 -2.03 11.64
N HIS A 126 39.47 -3.28 11.76
CA HIS A 126 40.89 -3.58 11.89
C HIS A 126 41.58 -3.41 10.55
N THR A 127 42.50 -2.45 10.49
CA THR A 127 43.51 -2.29 9.45
C THR A 127 44.54 -3.41 9.59
N GLU A 128 44.61 -4.30 8.59
CA GLU A 128 45.74 -5.23 8.45
C GLU A 128 46.40 -5.02 7.09
N HIS A 129 47.64 -4.53 7.16
CA HIS A 129 48.57 -4.37 6.05
C HIS A 129 49.59 -5.51 6.17
N PRO A 130 49.82 -6.35 5.15
CA PRO A 130 51.04 -7.14 5.10
C PRO A 130 52.03 -6.55 4.09
N THR A 131 53.21 -6.29 4.62
CA THR A 131 54.45 -5.87 3.98
C THR A 131 54.90 -6.82 2.87
N GLN A 132 55.49 -6.23 1.82
CA GLN A 132 56.15 -6.90 0.69
C GLN A 132 57.26 -7.89 1.12
N SER A 133 57.45 -8.95 0.34
CA SER A 133 58.75 -9.60 0.16
C SER A 133 59.04 -9.80 -1.32
N VAL A 134 60.24 -9.37 -1.70
CA VAL A 134 60.86 -9.40 -3.03
C VAL A 134 61.55 -10.75 -3.23
N TRP A 135 61.66 -11.18 -4.49
CA TRP A 135 62.40 -12.36 -4.97
C TRP A 135 63.88 -12.38 -4.54
N ASN A 136 64.32 -13.45 -3.89
CA ASN A 136 65.42 -14.36 -4.31
C ASN A 136 65.61 -15.49 -3.28
#